data_AF-A0A9D9GX64-F1
#
_entry.id   AF-A0A9D9GX64-F1
#
_cell.length_a   1.000
_cell.length_b   1.000
_cell.length_c   1.000
_cell.angle_alpha   90.00
_cell.angle_beta   90.00
_cell.angle_gamma   90.00
#
_symmetry.space_group_name_H-M   'P 1'
#
loop_
_entity.id
_entity.type
_entity.pdbx_description
1 polymer ?
#
loop_
_entity_poly.entity_id
_entity_poly.type
_entity_poly.pdbx_seq_one_letter_code
_entity_poly.pdbx_strand_id
1 'polypeptide(L)'
;MKRRILLVSAISLVSLFGCSDNSKVPVAETVYKDKGIFDLSDPSETVSIEVEIPGSIENIRLSGSRDNEMTYSYADGILSIYGEDIPNNSGEKELIVTTSEGTTRIPLMVCTNIITTAQEFQDINNDLTGTYILGNDIDLSTITNFEPLGKFYSEGSPRNDYFHGILDGNGYTVKNATLKYSSTDTTNKEIYEGNPLFKEQCHQAGDNIGIFQIIGSSGVVRNVRFENCNVSARTIGGIIAGNISGTVENCIVVGGSVNISTHFWDDDCNTGAIAGIVAASGVVRNVISTGKASITGTYVDWSDEYIGQVATGGEHANDSDPYWTFWGANKVNETTGEEVLDSNGHSTNGVYSGVGKCWGNVSNCYSLAYTVTPYQEASRAVDFGQTHVGENKPASGQTNMGVISNCLTKTEEELKDSSLYTNFDTSIWNIKDGQIPNIKGIYLTK
;
A
#
# COMPACT_ATOMS: atom_id res chain seq x y z
N MET A 1 50.07 40.48 4.94
CA MET A 1 48.80 40.31 4.19
C MET A 1 48.42 38.84 4.31
N LYS A 2 47.30 38.37 4.86
CA LYS A 2 46.06 38.97 5.35
C LYS A 2 45.73 38.35 6.71
N ARG A 3 45.11 39.16 7.58
CA ARG A 3 44.71 38.86 8.96
C ARG A 3 43.65 37.75 8.99
N ARG A 4 43.83 36.77 9.89
CA ARG A 4 42.73 35.93 10.41
C ARG A 4 42.01 36.76 11.48
N ILE A 5 40.73 37.04 11.25
CA ILE A 5 39.84 37.62 12.24
C ILE A 5 39.21 36.43 12.98
N LEU A 6 39.60 36.28 14.25
CA LEU A 6 38.83 35.52 15.23
C LEU A 6 37.53 36.31 15.49
N LEU A 7 36.38 35.70 15.23
CA LEU A 7 35.13 36.15 15.84
C LEU A 7 34.98 35.39 17.16
N VAL A 8 35.24 36.10 18.26
CA VAL A 8 34.87 35.69 19.60
C VAL A 8 33.42 36.16 19.78
N SER A 9 32.45 35.25 19.71
CA SER A 9 31.09 35.54 20.16
C SER A 9 31.00 35.28 21.66
N ALA A 10 30.67 36.34 22.38
CA ALA A 10 30.56 36.37 23.82
C ALA A 10 29.47 35.42 24.32
N ILE A 11 29.86 34.51 25.19
CA ILE A 11 28.96 33.79 26.10
C ILE A 11 28.50 34.81 27.15
N SER A 12 27.27 35.29 27.04
CA SER A 12 26.60 35.98 28.14
C SER A 12 25.98 34.94 29.08
N LEU A 13 26.64 34.72 30.22
CA LEU A 13 25.99 34.18 31.42
C LEU A 13 24.89 35.17 31.83
N VAL A 14 23.64 34.71 31.84
CA VAL A 14 22.58 35.32 32.67
C VAL A 14 22.21 34.27 33.73
N SER A 15 22.40 34.67 34.98
CA SER A 15 22.13 33.90 36.18
C SER A 15 20.66 34.04 36.63
N LEU A 16 20.04 32.89 36.88
CA LEU A 16 19.20 32.51 38.03
C LEU A 16 18.05 33.44 38.52
N PHE A 17 16.87 32.79 38.53
CA PHE A 17 15.65 33.02 39.33
C PHE A 17 14.81 34.29 39.07
N GLY A 18 13.70 34.10 38.37
CA GLY A 18 12.54 34.98 38.36
C GLY A 18 11.49 34.43 37.39
N CYS A 19 10.26 34.21 37.89
CA CYS A 19 9.03 33.78 37.19
C CYS A 19 9.17 33.42 35.69
N SER A 20 8.89 32.16 35.35
CA SER A 20 8.65 31.76 33.96
C SER A 20 7.43 32.52 33.42
N ASP A 21 7.66 33.69 32.84
CA ASP A 21 6.80 34.18 31.78
C ASP A 21 6.83 33.08 30.72
N ASN A 22 5.77 32.26 30.70
CA ASN A 22 5.51 31.30 29.65
C ASN A 22 5.53 32.09 28.34
N SER A 23 6.65 32.04 27.61
CA SER A 23 6.66 32.36 26.19
C SER A 23 5.61 31.45 25.57
N LYS A 24 4.42 32.01 25.31
CA LYS A 24 3.31 31.24 24.77
C LYS A 24 3.78 30.70 23.44
N VAL A 25 4.08 29.41 23.38
CA VAL A 25 4.25 28.70 22.10
C VAL A 25 3.02 29.07 21.27
N PRO A 26 3.18 29.73 20.11
CA PRO A 26 2.06 30.26 19.36
C PRO A 26 1.12 29.14 18.92
N VAL A 27 -0.10 29.46 18.50
CA VAL A 27 -0.93 28.46 17.81
C VAL A 27 -0.50 28.43 16.35
N ALA A 28 -0.22 27.23 15.83
CA ALA A 28 0.14 27.03 14.44
C ALA A 28 -1.05 27.37 13.51
N GLU A 29 -0.76 27.64 12.23
CA GLU A 29 -1.80 27.88 11.23
C GLU A 29 -2.75 26.68 11.09
N THR A 30 -2.19 25.46 11.15
CA THR A 30 -2.95 24.21 11.15
C THR A 30 -3.11 23.70 12.57
N VAL A 31 -4.36 23.44 12.98
CA VAL A 31 -4.70 22.76 14.23
C VAL A 31 -5.24 21.37 13.90
N TYR A 32 -4.52 20.35 14.32
CA TYR A 32 -4.92 18.95 14.15
C TYR A 32 -5.85 18.52 15.26
N LYS A 33 -6.73 17.54 15.02
CA LYS A 33 -7.65 17.04 16.03
C LYS A 33 -7.21 15.68 16.58
N ASP A 34 -7.14 15.54 17.91
CA ASP A 34 -6.82 14.31 18.66
C ASP A 34 -5.44 13.65 18.37
N LYS A 35 -4.71 14.10 17.35
CA LYS A 35 -3.37 13.64 16.93
C LYS A 35 -2.60 14.82 16.35
N GLY A 36 -1.29 14.90 16.58
CA GLY A 36 -0.41 15.87 15.91
C GLY A 36 0.28 15.31 14.66
N ILE A 37 0.64 16.18 13.73
CA ILE A 37 1.52 15.87 12.60
C ILE A 37 2.67 16.88 12.58
N PHE A 38 3.88 16.38 12.39
CA PHE A 38 5.08 17.18 12.15
C PHE A 38 5.76 16.73 10.86
N ASP A 39 5.96 17.65 9.93
CA ASP A 39 6.60 17.40 8.64
C ASP A 39 8.09 17.72 8.69
N LEU A 40 8.94 16.72 8.48
CA LEU A 40 10.39 16.92 8.46
C LEU A 40 10.89 17.60 7.17
N SER A 41 10.11 17.56 6.09
CA SER A 41 10.44 18.23 4.83
C SER A 41 10.15 19.73 4.85
N ASP A 42 9.18 20.15 5.66
CA ASP A 42 8.85 21.54 5.95
C ASP A 42 8.57 21.75 7.45
N PRO A 43 9.62 21.76 8.31
CA PRO A 43 9.47 21.80 9.75
C PRO A 43 8.79 23.09 10.22
N SER A 44 7.54 22.96 10.68
CA SER A 44 6.80 24.04 11.30
C SER A 44 7.44 24.47 12.63
N GLU A 45 7.39 25.77 12.95
CA GLU A 45 7.81 26.27 14.28
C GLU A 45 7.00 25.63 15.41
N THR A 46 5.75 25.25 15.16
CA THR A 46 4.85 24.70 16.18
C THR A 46 3.90 23.66 15.59
N VAL A 47 3.59 22.63 16.38
CA VAL A 47 2.49 21.69 16.14
C VAL A 47 1.36 21.98 17.12
N SER A 48 0.15 22.26 16.61
CA SER A 48 -1.03 22.53 17.44
C SER A 48 -2.07 21.42 17.31
N ILE A 49 -2.61 20.98 18.45
CA ILE A 49 -3.54 19.85 18.55
C ILE A 49 -4.75 20.28 19.39
N GLU A 50 -5.95 20.22 18.81
CA GLU A 50 -7.23 20.28 19.53
C GLU A 50 -7.40 18.97 20.31
N VAL A 51 -7.39 19.07 21.64
CA VAL A 51 -7.45 17.92 22.54
C VAL A 51 -7.89 18.34 23.95
N GLU A 52 -8.74 17.53 24.56
CA GLU A 52 -9.12 17.69 25.95
C GLU A 52 -8.07 17.09 26.88
N ILE A 53 -7.48 17.92 27.75
CA ILE A 53 -6.49 17.52 28.74
C ILE A 53 -7.07 17.80 30.13
N PRO A 54 -7.42 16.75 30.91
CA PRO A 54 -7.97 16.93 32.25
C PRO A 54 -6.90 17.40 33.23
N GLY A 55 -7.27 18.26 34.18
CA GLY A 55 -6.35 18.80 35.19
C GLY A 55 -5.30 19.78 34.67
N SER A 56 -4.42 20.22 35.55
CA SER A 56 -3.29 21.09 35.18
C SER A 56 -2.13 20.27 34.64
N ILE A 57 -1.56 20.67 33.50
CA ILE A 57 -0.38 20.02 32.92
C ILE A 57 0.83 20.23 33.83
N GLU A 58 1.48 19.13 34.20
CA GLU A 58 2.70 19.10 35.00
C GLU A 58 3.94 18.88 34.14
N ASN A 59 3.83 18.08 33.06
CA ASN A 59 4.93 17.75 32.16
C ASN A 59 4.39 17.23 30.81
N ILE A 60 5.07 17.54 29.72
CA ILE A 60 4.89 16.89 28.42
C ILE A 60 6.23 16.35 27.93
N ARG A 61 6.24 15.09 27.47
CA ARG A 61 7.42 14.45 26.85
C ARG A 61 7.01 13.53 25.70
N LEU A 62 7.97 13.17 24.85
CA LEU A 62 7.76 12.15 23.82
C LEU A 62 7.98 10.72 24.34
N SER A 63 7.23 9.77 23.80
CA SER A 63 7.45 8.34 23.97
C SER A 63 8.89 7.95 23.64
N GLY A 64 9.53 7.17 24.50
CA GLY A 64 10.93 6.75 24.31
C GLY A 64 11.97 7.75 24.80
N SER A 65 11.59 8.98 25.15
CA SER A 65 12.45 9.93 25.86
C SER A 65 12.01 10.08 27.32
N ARG A 66 12.96 9.95 28.25
CA ARG A 66 12.72 10.17 29.69
C ARG A 66 13.07 11.59 30.14
N ASP A 67 13.94 12.27 29.40
CA ASP A 67 14.60 13.49 29.87
C ASP A 67 14.34 14.73 28.98
N ASN A 68 13.63 14.59 27.85
CA ASN A 68 13.25 15.72 27.01
C ASN A 68 11.83 16.18 27.37
N GLU A 69 11.77 17.19 28.23
CA GLU A 69 10.55 17.97 28.43
C GLU A 69 10.32 18.87 27.22
N MET A 70 9.08 18.86 26.70
CA MET A 70 8.71 19.64 25.53
C MET A 70 8.35 21.06 25.95
N THR A 71 8.70 22.05 25.13
CA THR A 71 8.20 23.43 25.25
C THR A 71 6.80 23.49 24.68
N TYR A 72 5.82 23.95 25.49
CA TYR A 72 4.41 23.94 25.11
C TYR A 72 3.61 25.14 25.59
N SER A 73 2.42 25.31 25.01
CA SER A 73 1.33 26.11 25.58
C SER A 73 0.01 25.30 25.48
N TYR A 74 -0.89 25.50 26.44
CA TYR A 74 -2.23 24.91 26.41
C TYR A 74 -3.28 25.96 26.76
N ALA A 75 -4.15 26.28 25.82
CA ALA A 75 -5.23 27.25 26.01
C ALA A 75 -6.40 26.90 25.09
N ASP A 76 -7.63 27.15 25.56
CA ASP A 76 -8.86 26.97 24.76
C ASP A 76 -8.99 25.58 24.10
N GLY A 77 -8.52 24.54 24.78
CA GLY A 77 -8.55 23.16 24.27
C GLY A 77 -7.48 22.84 23.22
N ILE A 78 -6.52 23.75 22.98
CA ILE A 78 -5.45 23.57 21.99
C ILE A 78 -4.10 23.44 22.70
N LEU A 79 -3.44 22.30 22.49
CA LEU A 79 -2.05 22.04 22.88
C LEU A 79 -1.11 22.41 21.74
N SER A 80 -0.25 23.39 21.95
CA SER A 80 0.82 23.77 21.01
C SER A 80 2.18 23.34 21.53
N ILE A 81 3.00 22.72 20.68
CA ILE A 81 4.35 22.23 21.01
C ILE A 81 5.37 22.81 20.05
N TYR A 82 6.50 23.28 20.58
CA TYR A 82 7.57 23.85 19.77
C TYR A 82 8.25 22.75 18.92
N GLY A 83 8.36 23.00 17.61
CA GLY A 83 8.83 22.02 16.64
C GLY A 83 10.28 21.58 16.86
N GLU A 84 11.14 22.45 17.39
CA GLU A 84 12.55 22.13 17.65
C GLU A 84 12.74 21.02 18.71
N ASP A 85 11.74 20.81 19.57
CA ASP A 85 11.77 19.74 20.57
C ASP A 85 11.38 18.37 19.98
N ILE A 86 10.84 18.35 18.76
CA ILE A 86 10.47 17.13 18.04
C ILE A 86 11.71 16.57 17.34
N PRO A 87 12.07 15.29 17.56
CA PRO A 87 13.29 14.74 17.03
C PRO A 87 13.21 14.59 15.50
N ASN A 88 14.36 14.78 14.85
CA ASN A 88 14.52 14.63 13.41
C ASN A 88 14.62 13.15 12.98
N ASN A 89 13.62 12.35 13.36
CA ASN A 89 13.45 10.99 12.89
C ASN A 89 11.97 10.67 12.75
N SER A 90 11.58 10.21 11.55
CA SER A 90 10.19 9.91 11.22
C SER A 90 9.65 8.68 11.96
N GLY A 91 8.34 8.53 11.94
CA GLY A 91 7.59 7.44 12.54
C GLY A 91 6.48 7.90 13.48
N GLU A 92 5.73 6.91 13.96
CA GLU A 92 4.70 7.12 14.97
C GLU A 92 5.33 7.34 16.35
N LYS A 93 4.89 8.39 17.03
CA LYS A 93 5.29 8.75 18.39
C LYS A 93 4.04 9.02 19.23
N GLU A 94 4.23 9.13 20.54
CA GLU A 94 3.18 9.61 21.44
C GLU A 94 3.70 10.75 22.30
N LEU A 95 2.90 11.80 22.42
CA LEU A 95 3.05 12.79 23.47
C LEU A 95 2.44 12.22 24.74
N ILE A 96 3.25 12.19 25.80
CA ILE A 96 2.85 11.74 27.13
C ILE A 96 2.65 12.99 27.97
N VAL A 97 1.39 13.39 28.14
CA VAL A 97 0.98 14.55 28.93
C VAL A 97 0.67 14.07 30.34
N THR A 98 1.48 14.47 31.30
CA THR A 98 1.24 14.21 32.73
C THR A 98 0.55 15.43 33.33
N THR A 99 -0.53 15.17 34.06
CA THR A 99 -1.39 16.18 34.66
C THR A 99 -1.65 15.84 36.12
N SER A 100 -2.21 16.79 36.86
CA SER A 100 -2.70 16.58 38.22
C SER A 100 -3.77 15.49 38.35
N GLU A 101 -4.43 15.10 37.25
CA GLU A 101 -5.52 14.12 37.22
C GLU A 101 -5.12 12.78 36.56
N GLY A 102 -3.91 12.69 35.99
CA GLY A 102 -3.41 11.46 35.38
C GLY A 102 -2.58 11.71 34.11
N THR A 103 -2.50 10.68 33.27
CA THR A 103 -1.70 10.73 32.03
C THR A 103 -2.60 10.59 30.81
N THR A 104 -2.52 11.59 29.92
CA THR A 104 -3.11 11.55 28.57
C THR A 104 -2.03 11.21 27.55
N ARG A 105 -2.33 10.32 26.61
CA ARG A 105 -1.44 9.99 25.48
C ARG A 105 -2.06 10.52 24.21
N ILE A 106 -1.31 11.35 23.50
CA ILE A 106 -1.76 11.98 22.26
C ILE A 106 -0.84 11.49 21.15
N PRO A 107 -1.36 10.80 20.13
CA PRO A 107 -0.55 10.37 19.00
C PRO A 107 0.11 11.58 18.31
N LEU A 108 1.35 11.40 17.87
CA LEU A 108 2.09 12.36 17.05
C LEU A 108 2.73 11.59 15.90
N MET A 109 2.40 11.96 14.66
CA MET A 109 3.09 11.42 13.50
C MET A 109 4.19 12.39 13.07
N VAL A 110 5.44 11.93 13.14
CA VAL A 110 6.56 12.66 12.53
C VAL A 110 6.77 12.06 11.14
N CYS A 111 6.42 12.81 10.11
CA CYS A 111 6.48 12.33 8.73
C CYS A 111 7.73 12.84 8.03
N THR A 112 8.27 12.01 7.14
CA THR A 112 9.33 12.38 6.20
C THR A 112 8.84 13.49 5.27
N ASN A 113 7.58 13.39 4.81
CA ASN A 113 6.96 14.36 3.91
C ASN A 113 5.43 14.27 3.98
N ILE A 114 4.72 15.42 3.96
CA ILE A 114 3.30 15.49 3.62
C ILE A 114 3.16 15.59 2.09
N ILE A 115 2.59 14.56 1.48
CA ILE A 115 2.45 14.44 0.03
C ILE A 115 1.19 15.19 -0.43
N THR A 116 1.37 16.13 -1.34
CA THR A 116 0.29 16.95 -1.92
C THR A 116 0.23 16.89 -3.45
N THR A 117 1.27 16.35 -4.09
CA THR A 117 1.38 16.25 -5.56
C THR A 117 1.67 14.84 -6.05
N ALA A 118 1.41 14.60 -7.34
CA ALA A 118 1.72 13.34 -8.00
C ALA A 118 3.23 13.03 -8.01
N GLN A 119 4.07 14.05 -8.18
CA GLN A 119 5.52 13.86 -8.22
C GLN A 119 6.06 13.48 -6.84
N GLU A 120 5.62 14.15 -5.77
CA GLU A 120 5.98 13.76 -4.39
C GLU A 120 5.58 12.32 -4.08
N PHE A 121 4.41 11.87 -4.58
CA PHE A 121 3.99 10.48 -4.44
C PHE A 121 4.90 9.51 -5.19
N GLN A 122 5.30 9.86 -6.42
CA GLN A 122 6.27 9.07 -7.18
C GLN A 122 7.65 9.04 -6.51
N ASP A 123 8.04 10.13 -5.85
CA ASP A 123 9.33 10.30 -5.17
C ASP A 123 9.45 9.50 -3.87
N ILE A 124 8.40 8.83 -3.39
CA ILE A 124 8.49 7.81 -2.33
C ILE A 124 9.56 6.76 -2.67
N ASN A 125 9.80 6.48 -3.96
CA ASN A 125 10.86 5.57 -4.42
C ASN A 125 12.30 6.02 -4.05
N ASN A 126 12.48 7.27 -3.60
CA ASN A 126 13.76 7.78 -3.15
C ASN A 126 14.02 7.49 -1.65
N ASP A 127 12.98 7.23 -0.86
CA ASP A 127 13.09 6.80 0.54
C ASP A 127 11.96 5.81 0.88
N LEU A 128 12.21 4.53 0.64
CA LEU A 128 11.23 3.47 0.87
C LEU A 128 11.04 3.11 2.35
N THR A 129 11.74 3.79 3.26
CA THR A 129 11.62 3.63 4.72
C THR A 129 10.93 4.80 5.42
N GLY A 130 10.61 5.86 4.67
CA GLY A 130 10.00 7.08 5.18
C GLY A 130 8.59 6.91 5.72
N THR A 131 8.11 7.92 6.45
CA THR A 131 6.70 8.03 6.87
C THR A 131 6.03 9.13 6.06
N TYR A 132 4.96 8.80 5.37
CA TYR A 132 4.28 9.65 4.40
C TYR A 132 2.82 9.82 4.78
N ILE A 133 2.34 11.05 4.73
CA ILE A 133 0.93 11.36 4.95
C ILE A 133 0.41 12.08 3.72
N LEU A 134 -0.75 11.71 3.21
CA LEU A 134 -1.39 12.51 2.18
C LEU A 134 -1.97 13.79 2.79
N GLY A 135 -1.59 14.95 2.24
CA GLY A 135 -2.14 16.26 2.55
C GLY A 135 -3.23 16.71 1.57
N ASN A 136 -3.42 15.98 0.47
CA ASN A 136 -4.41 16.25 -0.56
C ASN A 136 -4.77 14.97 -1.33
N ASP A 137 -5.83 15.02 -2.13
CA ASP A 137 -6.05 14.07 -3.21
C ASP A 137 -4.91 14.15 -4.24
N ILE A 138 -4.35 13.00 -4.60
CA ILE A 138 -3.23 12.84 -5.52
C ILE A 138 -3.74 12.29 -6.86
N ASP A 139 -3.74 13.13 -7.90
CA ASP A 139 -4.06 12.72 -9.26
C ASP A 139 -2.80 12.32 -10.04
N LEU A 140 -2.63 11.02 -10.26
CA LEU A 140 -1.47 10.45 -10.94
C LEU A 140 -1.57 10.49 -12.46
N SER A 141 -2.65 11.04 -13.04
CA SER A 141 -2.78 11.14 -14.51
C SER A 141 -1.74 12.04 -15.17
N THR A 142 -1.05 12.88 -14.40
CA THR A 142 0.09 13.69 -14.86
C THR A 142 1.35 12.85 -15.09
N ILE A 143 1.38 11.60 -14.61
CA ILE A 143 2.46 10.65 -14.81
C ILE A 143 2.02 9.63 -15.86
N THR A 144 2.61 9.70 -17.06
CA THR A 144 2.20 8.90 -18.24
C THR A 144 2.18 7.39 -17.97
N ASN A 145 3.21 6.88 -17.29
CA ASN A 145 3.30 5.50 -16.83
C ASN A 145 3.93 5.55 -15.44
N PHE A 146 3.11 5.36 -14.40
CA PHE A 146 3.54 5.46 -13.02
C PHE A 146 4.49 4.31 -12.70
N GLU A 147 5.65 4.65 -12.14
CA GLU A 147 6.67 3.68 -11.77
C GLU A 147 6.27 3.06 -10.41
N PRO A 148 6.07 1.73 -10.30
CA PRO A 148 5.73 1.08 -9.05
C PRO A 148 6.65 1.48 -7.89
N LEU A 149 6.11 1.55 -6.68
CA LEU A 149 6.88 1.85 -5.47
C LEU A 149 7.53 0.57 -4.91
N GLY A 150 8.81 0.63 -4.58
CA GLY A 150 9.60 -0.53 -4.19
C GLY A 150 10.33 -1.17 -5.37
N LYS A 151 11.29 -2.06 -5.08
CA LYS A 151 12.19 -2.67 -6.07
C LYS A 151 12.40 -4.15 -5.75
N PHE A 152 11.96 -5.01 -6.65
CA PHE A 152 12.14 -6.46 -6.62
C PHE A 152 12.75 -6.93 -7.93
N TYR A 153 13.94 -7.51 -7.84
CA TYR A 153 14.65 -8.05 -9.00
C TYR A 153 14.43 -9.55 -9.14
N SER A 154 14.62 -10.27 -8.05
CA SER A 154 14.43 -11.71 -7.95
C SER A 154 14.47 -12.11 -6.48
N GLU A 155 14.05 -13.34 -6.17
CA GLU A 155 14.22 -13.90 -4.83
C GLU A 155 15.71 -13.89 -4.42
N GLY A 156 15.96 -13.54 -3.16
CA GLY A 156 17.31 -13.49 -2.59
C GLY A 156 18.25 -12.40 -3.14
N SER A 157 17.80 -11.56 -4.09
CA SER A 157 18.64 -10.50 -4.64
C SER A 157 18.97 -9.44 -3.56
N PRO A 158 20.25 -9.09 -3.36
CA PRO A 158 20.64 -8.03 -2.43
C PRO A 158 20.31 -6.62 -2.96
N ARG A 159 19.86 -6.51 -4.22
CA ARG A 159 19.40 -5.24 -4.82
C ARG A 159 17.93 -4.94 -4.52
N ASN A 160 17.23 -5.87 -3.89
CA ASN A 160 15.85 -5.67 -3.51
C ASN A 160 15.75 -4.58 -2.45
N ASP A 161 14.77 -3.71 -2.60
CA ASP A 161 14.50 -2.58 -1.71
C ASP A 161 12.99 -2.37 -1.69
N TYR A 162 12.32 -2.91 -0.69
CA TYR A 162 10.86 -2.91 -0.62
C TYR A 162 10.36 -1.67 0.12
N PHE A 163 9.07 -1.35 -0.04
CA PHE A 163 8.47 -0.32 0.80
C PHE A 163 8.34 -0.82 2.25
N HIS A 164 9.20 -0.33 3.13
CA HIS A 164 9.23 -0.61 4.57
C HIS A 164 8.71 0.57 5.42
N GLY A 165 8.35 1.68 4.77
CA GLY A 165 7.83 2.88 5.38
C GLY A 165 6.34 2.80 5.75
N ILE A 166 5.77 3.96 6.09
CA ILE A 166 4.34 4.12 6.36
C ILE A 166 3.76 5.05 5.30
N LEU A 167 2.69 4.65 4.62
CA LEU A 167 1.83 5.54 3.85
C LEU A 167 0.47 5.61 4.55
N ASP A 168 0.17 6.76 5.15
CA ASP A 168 -1.12 7.08 5.72
C ASP A 168 -1.90 7.99 4.78
N GLY A 169 -2.98 7.47 4.22
CA GLY A 169 -3.80 8.20 3.27
C GLY A 169 -4.58 9.35 3.88
N ASN A 170 -4.73 9.41 5.22
CA ASN A 170 -5.49 10.46 5.88
C ASN A 170 -6.91 10.66 5.27
N GLY A 171 -7.50 9.60 4.72
CA GLY A 171 -8.78 9.66 4.02
C GLY A 171 -8.76 10.32 2.63
N TYR A 172 -7.59 10.73 2.13
CA TYR A 172 -7.42 11.23 0.76
C TYR A 172 -7.31 10.12 -0.28
N THR A 173 -7.47 10.55 -1.53
CA THR A 173 -7.52 9.69 -2.70
C THR A 173 -6.22 9.71 -3.49
N VAL A 174 -5.71 8.54 -3.88
CA VAL A 174 -4.73 8.36 -4.96
C VAL A 174 -5.50 7.89 -6.20
N LYS A 175 -5.50 8.66 -7.29
CA LYS A 175 -6.37 8.39 -8.44
C LYS A 175 -5.69 8.43 -9.80
N ASN A 176 -6.34 7.78 -10.77
CA ASN A 176 -6.02 7.82 -12.19
C ASN A 176 -4.62 7.31 -12.54
N ALA A 177 -4.05 6.42 -11.72
CA ALA A 177 -2.76 5.81 -12.01
C ALA A 177 -2.85 4.92 -13.25
N THR A 178 -1.86 5.02 -14.13
CA THR A 178 -1.66 4.08 -15.24
C THR A 178 -0.33 3.39 -15.05
N LEU A 179 -0.35 2.08 -14.88
CA LEU A 179 0.85 1.24 -14.71
C LEU A 179 0.81 0.19 -15.81
N LYS A 180 1.72 0.25 -16.76
CA LYS A 180 1.75 -0.63 -17.92
C LYS A 180 3.13 -1.21 -18.10
N TYR A 181 3.23 -2.53 -18.00
CA TYR A 181 4.44 -3.22 -18.40
C TYR A 181 4.56 -3.30 -19.93
N SER A 182 3.45 -3.41 -20.67
CA SER A 182 3.39 -3.39 -22.14
C SER A 182 2.44 -2.31 -22.69
N SER A 183 2.69 -1.89 -23.92
CA SER A 183 1.93 -0.87 -24.66
C SER A 183 0.55 -1.35 -25.12
N THR A 184 0.39 -2.66 -25.27
CA THR A 184 -0.87 -3.32 -25.62
C THR A 184 -1.17 -4.46 -24.67
N ASP A 185 -2.44 -4.81 -24.57
CA ASP A 185 -2.92 -5.95 -23.78
C ASP A 185 -2.78 -7.30 -24.52
N THR A 186 -2.38 -7.27 -25.79
CA THR A 186 -2.35 -8.46 -26.69
C THR A 186 -0.94 -8.94 -27.05
N THR A 187 0.07 -8.11 -26.83
CA THR A 187 1.47 -8.45 -27.05
C THR A 187 2.35 -7.55 -26.20
N ASN A 188 3.50 -8.09 -25.80
CA ASN A 188 4.57 -7.41 -25.11
C ASN A 188 5.92 -7.59 -25.84
N LYS A 189 5.87 -7.94 -27.12
CA LYS A 189 7.05 -8.17 -27.93
C LYS A 189 8.05 -7.00 -27.82
N GLU A 190 7.55 -5.77 -27.67
CA GLU A 190 8.40 -4.60 -27.51
C GLU A 190 9.33 -4.69 -26.29
N ILE A 191 8.92 -5.40 -25.23
CA ILE A 191 9.71 -5.56 -24.00
C ILE A 191 10.95 -6.40 -24.28
N TYR A 192 10.79 -7.50 -25.01
CA TYR A 192 11.90 -8.37 -25.41
C TYR A 192 12.75 -7.77 -26.54
N GLU A 193 12.21 -6.82 -27.31
CA GLU A 193 12.96 -6.00 -28.26
C GLU A 193 13.74 -4.84 -27.59
N GLY A 194 13.73 -4.76 -26.25
CA GLY A 194 14.47 -3.77 -25.48
C GLY A 194 13.77 -2.42 -25.37
N ASN A 195 12.44 -2.37 -25.53
CA ASN A 195 11.62 -1.17 -25.41
C ASN A 195 10.66 -1.25 -24.21
N PRO A 196 11.15 -1.39 -22.96
CA PRO A 196 10.30 -1.42 -21.80
C PRO A 196 9.64 -0.06 -21.53
N LEU A 197 8.41 -0.09 -21.00
CA LEU A 197 7.69 1.13 -20.63
C LEU A 197 8.04 1.66 -19.24
N PHE A 198 8.48 0.78 -18.34
CA PHE A 198 9.00 1.15 -17.03
C PHE A 198 10.48 1.52 -17.12
N LYS A 199 10.87 2.53 -16.33
CA LYS A 199 12.24 3.05 -16.33
C LYS A 199 13.15 2.18 -15.47
N GLU A 200 12.66 1.71 -14.32
CA GLU A 200 13.47 0.91 -13.40
C GLU A 200 13.55 -0.54 -13.87
N GLN A 201 14.77 -1.07 -13.94
CA GLN A 201 15.05 -2.43 -14.43
C GLN A 201 14.19 -3.50 -13.74
N CYS A 202 13.97 -3.38 -12.42
CA CYS A 202 13.16 -4.32 -11.64
C CYS A 202 11.68 -4.38 -12.04
N HIS A 203 11.16 -3.38 -12.74
CA HIS A 203 9.76 -3.33 -13.17
C HIS A 203 9.57 -3.74 -14.62
N GLN A 204 10.63 -3.71 -15.43
CA GLN A 204 10.56 -3.94 -16.88
C GLN A 204 10.01 -5.32 -17.26
N ALA A 205 10.23 -6.32 -16.41
CA ALA A 205 9.68 -7.66 -16.60
C ALA A 205 8.15 -7.73 -16.34
N GLY A 206 7.56 -6.71 -15.73
CA GLY A 206 6.14 -6.70 -15.38
C GLY A 206 5.78 -7.63 -14.22
N ASP A 207 6.74 -8.01 -13.38
CA ASP A 207 6.49 -8.89 -12.24
C ASP A 207 6.08 -8.09 -11.00
N ASN A 208 5.06 -8.60 -10.27
CA ASN A 208 4.51 -7.99 -9.06
C ASN A 208 4.06 -6.53 -9.24
N ILE A 209 3.28 -6.20 -10.26
CA ILE A 209 2.92 -4.80 -10.53
C ILE A 209 1.67 -4.38 -9.74
N GLY A 210 1.79 -3.25 -9.06
CA GLY A 210 0.73 -2.46 -8.46
C GLY A 210 1.26 -1.06 -8.16
N ILE A 211 0.49 -0.21 -7.50
CA ILE A 211 1.03 1.08 -6.98
C ILE A 211 2.32 0.82 -6.19
N PHE A 212 2.33 -0.25 -5.40
CA PHE A 212 3.54 -0.83 -4.84
C PHE A 212 3.91 -2.10 -5.63
N GLN A 213 5.19 -2.23 -6.01
CA GLN A 213 5.67 -3.52 -6.48
C GLN A 213 5.60 -4.53 -5.33
N ILE A 214 6.25 -4.20 -4.20
CA ILE A 214 6.24 -4.97 -2.97
C ILE A 214 6.15 -4.05 -1.74
N ILE A 215 5.18 -4.32 -0.87
CA ILE A 215 5.15 -3.78 0.50
C ILE A 215 5.91 -4.75 1.41
N GLY A 216 7.07 -4.34 1.91
CA GLY A 216 7.95 -5.14 2.76
C GLY A 216 7.35 -5.41 4.15
N SER A 217 7.94 -6.33 4.92
CA SER A 217 7.37 -6.83 6.19
C SER A 217 7.09 -5.78 7.27
N SER A 218 7.78 -4.63 7.21
CA SER A 218 7.57 -3.50 8.12
C SER A 218 6.72 -2.40 7.49
N GLY A 219 6.43 -2.50 6.20
CA GLY A 219 5.68 -1.51 5.44
C GLY A 219 4.21 -1.49 5.86
N VAL A 220 3.65 -0.29 5.95
CA VAL A 220 2.24 -0.07 6.31
C VAL A 220 1.60 0.86 5.30
N VAL A 221 0.52 0.43 4.66
CA VAL A 221 -0.33 1.28 3.82
C VAL A 221 -1.72 1.29 4.42
N ARG A 222 -2.20 2.46 4.82
CA ARG A 222 -3.50 2.55 5.50
C ARG A 222 -4.26 3.83 5.22
N ASN A 223 -5.57 3.78 5.41
CA ASN A 223 -6.45 4.94 5.31
C ASN A 223 -6.40 5.62 3.93
N VAL A 224 -6.06 4.88 2.87
CA VAL A 224 -5.95 5.38 1.50
C VAL A 224 -7.17 4.95 0.68
N ARG A 225 -7.71 5.88 -0.10
CA ARG A 225 -8.62 5.56 -1.20
C ARG A 225 -7.84 5.48 -2.51
N PHE A 226 -7.89 4.36 -3.21
CA PHE A 226 -7.37 4.20 -4.57
C PHE A 226 -8.54 4.26 -5.55
N GLU A 227 -8.50 5.16 -6.53
CA GLU A 227 -9.63 5.36 -7.44
C GLU A 227 -9.19 5.38 -8.91
N ASN A 228 -9.85 4.59 -9.76
CA ASN A 228 -9.58 4.54 -11.19
C ASN A 228 -8.09 4.27 -11.53
N CYS A 229 -7.45 3.39 -10.76
CA CYS A 229 -6.08 2.95 -11.03
C CYS A 229 -6.10 1.73 -11.96
N ASN A 230 -5.32 1.77 -13.04
CA ASN A 230 -5.29 0.75 -14.08
C ASN A 230 -3.89 0.12 -14.14
N VAL A 231 -3.81 -1.17 -13.85
CA VAL A 231 -2.59 -1.96 -13.79
C VAL A 231 -2.59 -2.97 -14.93
N SER A 232 -1.52 -2.99 -15.70
CA SER A 232 -1.15 -4.07 -16.61
C SER A 232 0.17 -4.68 -16.12
N ALA A 233 0.13 -5.97 -15.78
CA ALA A 233 1.25 -6.74 -15.26
C ALA A 233 1.54 -7.97 -16.15
N ARG A 234 2.73 -8.53 -16.03
CA ARG A 234 3.07 -9.81 -16.64
C ARG A 234 2.46 -10.94 -15.82
N THR A 235 2.90 -11.14 -14.58
CA THR A 235 2.70 -12.39 -13.80
C THR A 235 1.83 -12.25 -12.56
N ILE A 236 2.08 -11.23 -11.76
CA ILE A 236 1.42 -10.99 -10.47
C ILE A 236 1.00 -9.53 -10.46
N GLY A 237 -0.27 -9.27 -10.15
CA GLY A 237 -0.80 -7.90 -10.20
C GLY A 237 -1.91 -7.61 -9.21
N GLY A 238 -1.93 -6.37 -8.72
CA GLY A 238 -3.01 -5.81 -7.92
C GLY A 238 -3.00 -4.29 -7.95
N ILE A 239 -4.13 -3.61 -7.67
CA ILE A 239 -4.16 -2.14 -7.70
C ILE A 239 -3.30 -1.57 -6.59
N ILE A 240 -3.44 -2.07 -5.36
CA ILE A 240 -2.64 -1.58 -4.23
C ILE A 240 -1.21 -2.09 -4.38
N ALA A 241 -1.03 -3.41 -4.52
CA ALA A 241 0.30 -3.98 -4.63
C ALA A 241 0.35 -5.25 -5.48
N GLY A 242 1.49 -5.51 -6.11
CA GLY A 242 1.78 -6.85 -6.61
C GLY A 242 1.91 -7.85 -5.47
N ASN A 243 2.76 -7.55 -4.50
CA ASN A 243 3.01 -8.39 -3.33
C ASN A 243 2.92 -7.60 -2.00
N ILE A 244 2.24 -8.18 -1.01
CA ILE A 244 2.11 -7.64 0.34
C ILE A 244 2.79 -8.58 1.33
N SER A 245 3.96 -8.20 1.82
CA SER A 245 4.60 -8.81 2.99
C SER A 245 4.36 -8.02 4.28
N GLY A 246 4.00 -6.74 4.18
CA GLY A 246 3.66 -5.87 5.31
C GLY A 246 2.17 -5.81 5.62
N THR A 247 1.69 -4.64 6.02
CA THR A 247 0.29 -4.41 6.40
C THR A 247 -0.41 -3.48 5.40
N VAL A 248 -1.58 -3.90 4.92
CA VAL A 248 -2.55 -3.03 4.23
C VAL A 248 -3.84 -3.03 5.02
N GLU A 249 -4.27 -1.86 5.48
CA GLU A 249 -5.48 -1.79 6.30
C GLU A 249 -6.31 -0.53 6.09
N ASN A 250 -7.62 -0.65 6.29
CA ASN A 250 -8.55 0.48 6.20
C ASN A 250 -8.43 1.23 4.85
N CYS A 251 -8.30 0.49 3.75
CA CYS A 251 -8.17 1.03 2.41
C CYS A 251 -9.41 0.73 1.56
N ILE A 252 -9.63 1.51 0.51
CA ILE A 252 -10.70 1.24 -0.45
C ILE A 252 -10.21 1.41 -1.89
N VAL A 253 -10.57 0.47 -2.75
CA VAL A 253 -10.34 0.52 -4.21
C VAL A 253 -11.67 0.79 -4.89
N VAL A 254 -11.77 1.90 -5.63
CA VAL A 254 -12.98 2.28 -6.38
C VAL A 254 -12.74 2.32 -7.88
N GLY A 255 -13.39 1.39 -8.59
CA GLY A 255 -13.13 1.15 -10.00
C GLY A 255 -11.68 0.71 -10.26
N GLY A 256 -11.20 0.96 -11.47
CA GLY A 256 -9.89 0.50 -11.93
C GLY A 256 -9.89 -0.97 -12.37
N SER A 257 -8.79 -1.37 -13.01
CA SER A 257 -8.61 -2.72 -13.53
C SER A 257 -7.21 -3.24 -13.27
N VAL A 258 -7.10 -4.56 -13.10
CA VAL A 258 -5.83 -5.29 -13.17
C VAL A 258 -5.92 -6.26 -14.33
N ASN A 259 -5.06 -6.09 -15.32
CA ASN A 259 -4.95 -6.97 -16.46
C ASN A 259 -3.59 -7.66 -16.37
N ILE A 260 -3.58 -8.98 -16.31
CA ILE A 260 -2.33 -9.73 -16.34
C ILE A 260 -2.20 -10.51 -17.63
N SER A 261 -0.98 -10.59 -18.14
CA SER A 261 -0.77 -11.07 -19.50
C SER A 261 -0.32 -12.51 -19.62
N THR A 262 0.23 -13.13 -18.57
CA THR A 262 0.91 -14.44 -18.75
C THR A 262 1.43 -15.00 -17.43
N HIS A 263 1.81 -16.28 -17.48
CA HIS A 263 2.62 -17.02 -16.51
C HIS A 263 1.77 -17.71 -15.45
N PHE A 264 1.28 -18.91 -15.77
CA PHE A 264 0.46 -19.69 -14.83
C PHE A 264 0.87 -21.16 -14.69
N TRP A 265 2.10 -21.47 -15.06
CA TRP A 265 2.74 -22.72 -14.67
C TRP A 265 2.95 -22.78 -13.15
N ASP A 266 3.27 -21.62 -12.58
CA ASP A 266 3.46 -21.48 -11.15
C ASP A 266 2.10 -21.25 -10.45
N ASP A 267 1.83 -22.05 -9.42
CA ASP A 267 0.71 -21.88 -8.50
C ASP A 267 0.69 -20.47 -7.87
N ASP A 268 1.85 -19.79 -7.78
CA ASP A 268 1.99 -18.48 -7.14
C ASP A 268 1.60 -17.28 -8.01
N CYS A 269 1.61 -17.42 -9.34
CA CYS A 269 1.24 -16.32 -10.24
C CYS A 269 -0.27 -16.12 -10.24
N ASN A 270 -0.74 -15.08 -9.54
CA ASN A 270 -2.14 -14.78 -9.36
C ASN A 270 -2.37 -13.28 -9.34
N THR A 271 -3.62 -12.88 -9.58
CA THR A 271 -4.06 -11.49 -9.52
C THR A 271 -5.33 -11.34 -8.70
N GLY A 272 -5.41 -10.21 -8.01
CA GLY A 272 -6.62 -9.73 -7.36
C GLY A 272 -6.68 -8.21 -7.44
N ALA A 273 -7.87 -7.63 -7.40
CA ALA A 273 -8.01 -6.18 -7.50
C ALA A 273 -7.29 -5.44 -6.35
N ILE A 274 -7.18 -6.04 -5.16
CA ILE A 274 -6.41 -5.49 -4.03
C ILE A 274 -4.93 -5.80 -4.21
N ALA A 275 -4.59 -7.09 -4.34
CA ALA A 275 -3.21 -7.56 -4.44
C ALA A 275 -3.08 -8.85 -5.24
N GLY A 276 -1.92 -9.06 -5.87
CA GLY A 276 -1.59 -10.33 -6.50
C GLY A 276 -1.24 -11.42 -5.47
N ILE A 277 -0.35 -11.10 -4.53
CA ILE A 277 0.06 -11.99 -3.44
C ILE A 277 -0.01 -11.28 -2.09
N VAL A 278 -0.50 -11.99 -1.08
CA VAL A 278 -0.30 -11.67 0.35
C VAL A 278 0.67 -12.71 0.91
N ALA A 279 1.94 -12.33 1.08
CA ALA A 279 3.01 -13.21 1.53
C ALA A 279 2.82 -13.64 2.99
N ALA A 280 3.66 -14.55 3.49
CA ALA A 280 3.47 -15.20 4.79
C ALA A 280 3.40 -14.24 5.99
N SER A 281 4.13 -13.13 5.96
CA SER A 281 4.06 -12.07 6.98
C SER A 281 2.98 -11.01 6.68
N GLY A 282 2.37 -11.09 5.50
CA GLY A 282 1.43 -10.10 5.00
C GLY A 282 0.11 -10.11 5.76
N VAL A 283 -0.40 -8.90 6.03
CA VAL A 283 -1.70 -8.68 6.67
C VAL A 283 -2.52 -7.73 5.81
N VAL A 284 -3.71 -8.17 5.40
CA VAL A 284 -4.68 -7.31 4.71
C VAL A 284 -5.98 -7.32 5.51
N ARG A 285 -6.46 -6.15 5.93
CA ARG A 285 -7.71 -6.10 6.70
C ARG A 285 -8.55 -4.86 6.46
N ASN A 286 -9.87 -5.01 6.58
CA ASN A 286 -10.82 -3.91 6.40
C ASN A 286 -10.62 -3.20 5.05
N VAL A 287 -10.51 -3.98 3.97
CA VAL A 287 -10.33 -3.43 2.61
C VAL A 287 -11.57 -3.70 1.78
N ILE A 288 -12.08 -2.67 1.12
CA ILE A 288 -13.21 -2.77 0.18
C ILE A 288 -12.68 -2.57 -1.24
N SER A 289 -13.09 -3.38 -2.21
CA SER A 289 -12.69 -3.22 -3.61
C SER A 289 -13.87 -3.34 -4.57
N THR A 290 -13.97 -2.39 -5.49
CA THR A 290 -14.85 -2.50 -6.69
C THR A 290 -14.05 -2.61 -7.99
N GLY A 291 -12.72 -2.69 -7.88
CA GLY A 291 -11.86 -2.97 -9.02
C GLY A 291 -12.04 -4.40 -9.53
N LYS A 292 -11.60 -4.65 -10.75
CA LYS A 292 -11.72 -5.96 -11.39
C LYS A 292 -10.37 -6.44 -11.90
N ALA A 293 -10.05 -7.70 -11.63
CA ALA A 293 -8.89 -8.37 -12.21
C ALA A 293 -9.33 -9.25 -13.39
N SER A 294 -8.49 -9.34 -14.41
CA SER A 294 -8.72 -10.16 -15.60
C SER A 294 -7.40 -10.63 -16.22
N ILE A 295 -7.50 -11.62 -17.11
CA ILE A 295 -6.39 -12.10 -17.94
C ILE A 295 -6.66 -11.70 -19.38
N THR A 296 -5.63 -11.23 -20.06
CA THR A 296 -5.71 -10.92 -21.49
C THR A 296 -5.52 -12.20 -22.31
N GLY A 297 -6.36 -12.40 -23.32
CA GLY A 297 -6.59 -13.72 -23.93
C GLY A 297 -5.48 -14.30 -24.81
N THR A 298 -4.41 -13.53 -25.11
CA THR A 298 -3.29 -13.98 -25.96
C THR A 298 -2.04 -13.15 -25.67
N TYR A 299 -0.92 -13.79 -25.34
CA TYR A 299 0.37 -13.12 -25.04
C TYR A 299 1.55 -13.87 -25.62
N VAL A 300 2.64 -13.19 -25.95
CA VAL A 300 3.86 -13.74 -26.57
C VAL A 300 5.04 -13.83 -25.57
N ASP A 301 5.48 -15.02 -25.14
CA ASP A 301 6.73 -15.15 -24.35
C ASP A 301 7.96 -15.43 -25.23
N TRP A 302 9.10 -14.87 -24.83
CA TRP A 302 10.42 -14.98 -25.46
C TRP A 302 11.36 -15.78 -24.54
N SER A 303 10.96 -16.99 -24.16
CA SER A 303 11.82 -17.91 -23.40
C SER A 303 11.86 -19.28 -24.05
N ASP A 304 13.06 -19.77 -24.33
CA ASP A 304 13.32 -21.13 -24.80
C ASP A 304 13.09 -22.20 -23.71
N GLU A 305 12.90 -21.78 -22.44
CA GLU A 305 12.62 -22.67 -21.30
C GLU A 305 11.33 -23.48 -21.47
N TYR A 306 10.40 -22.97 -22.26
CA TYR A 306 9.09 -23.59 -22.49
C TYR A 306 9.02 -24.45 -23.76
N ILE A 307 10.14 -24.61 -24.50
CA ILE A 307 10.21 -25.50 -25.65
C ILE A 307 9.95 -26.95 -25.20
N GLY A 308 8.81 -27.50 -25.63
CA GLY A 308 8.42 -28.89 -25.35
C GLY A 308 7.64 -29.13 -24.04
N GLN A 309 7.28 -28.06 -23.32
CA GLN A 309 6.40 -28.15 -22.13
C GLN A 309 4.92 -28.16 -22.56
N VAL A 310 4.08 -28.95 -21.90
CA VAL A 310 2.64 -29.09 -22.24
C VAL A 310 1.84 -27.99 -21.54
N ALA A 311 1.66 -26.84 -22.19
CA ALA A 311 0.88 -25.73 -21.63
C ALA A 311 -0.60 -25.93 -21.90
N THR A 312 -1.46 -25.68 -20.92
CA THR A 312 -2.82 -25.26 -21.24
C THR A 312 -2.80 -23.87 -21.85
N GLY A 313 -2.61 -23.80 -23.18
CA GLY A 313 -2.91 -22.63 -23.98
C GLY A 313 -1.81 -22.23 -24.97
N GLY A 314 -1.99 -22.67 -26.23
CA GLY A 314 -1.34 -22.19 -27.46
C GLY A 314 -0.23 -23.06 -28.04
N GLU A 315 -0.43 -23.51 -29.29
CA GLU A 315 0.58 -24.18 -30.11
C GLU A 315 1.46 -23.17 -30.87
N HIS A 316 2.70 -23.58 -31.15
CA HIS A 316 3.56 -22.96 -32.16
C HIS A 316 2.85 -22.95 -33.53
N ALA A 317 2.89 -21.84 -34.27
CA ALA A 317 2.57 -21.92 -35.70
C ALA A 317 3.68 -22.67 -36.47
N ASN A 318 4.93 -22.59 -36.01
CA ASN A 318 6.13 -23.27 -36.53
C ASN A 318 7.34 -23.11 -35.59
N ASP A 319 8.11 -24.17 -35.29
CA ASP A 319 9.27 -24.21 -34.35
C ASP A 319 10.41 -23.19 -34.60
N SER A 320 10.30 -22.34 -35.62
CA SER A 320 11.25 -21.26 -35.94
C SER A 320 10.84 -19.88 -35.41
N ASP A 321 9.63 -19.73 -34.86
CA ASP A 321 9.12 -18.47 -34.31
C ASP A 321 9.48 -18.33 -32.81
N PRO A 322 10.29 -17.33 -32.38
CA PRO A 322 10.69 -17.20 -30.97
C PRO A 322 9.56 -16.71 -30.03
N TYR A 323 8.30 -16.78 -30.47
CA TYR A 323 7.14 -16.14 -29.86
C TYR A 323 6.05 -17.16 -29.48
N TRP A 324 5.85 -17.37 -28.18
CA TRP A 324 4.88 -18.33 -27.65
C TRP A 324 3.56 -17.67 -27.29
N THR A 325 2.44 -18.07 -27.90
CA THR A 325 1.13 -17.50 -27.58
C THR A 325 0.49 -18.21 -26.39
N PHE A 326 0.26 -17.53 -25.26
CA PHE A 326 -0.43 -18.08 -24.07
C PHE A 326 -1.89 -17.66 -24.01
N TRP A 327 -2.77 -18.56 -23.55
CA TRP A 327 -4.20 -18.28 -23.39
C TRP A 327 -4.59 -18.22 -21.91
N GLY A 328 -5.54 -17.35 -21.57
CA GLY A 328 -6.10 -17.24 -20.22
C GLY A 328 -7.02 -18.41 -19.84
N ALA A 329 -6.55 -19.64 -20.00
CA ALA A 329 -7.24 -20.87 -19.63
C ALA A 329 -7.05 -21.20 -18.14
N ASN A 330 -7.68 -22.27 -17.66
CA ASN A 330 -7.39 -22.79 -16.33
C ASN A 330 -5.98 -23.38 -16.27
N LYS A 331 -5.36 -23.27 -15.10
CA LYS A 331 -4.07 -23.88 -14.75
C LYS A 331 -4.19 -25.39 -14.81
N VAL A 332 -3.15 -26.07 -15.30
CA VAL A 332 -3.04 -27.53 -15.22
C VAL A 332 -1.76 -27.95 -14.52
N ASN A 333 -1.82 -29.12 -13.89
CA ASN A 333 -0.66 -29.76 -13.34
C ASN A 333 0.21 -30.31 -14.48
N GLU A 334 1.48 -29.90 -14.54
CA GLU A 334 2.41 -30.28 -15.61
C GLU A 334 2.65 -31.80 -15.70
N THR A 335 2.47 -32.53 -14.60
CA THR A 335 2.71 -33.99 -14.55
C THR A 335 1.46 -34.79 -14.94
N THR A 336 0.28 -34.38 -14.48
CA THR A 336 -0.97 -35.14 -14.70
C THR A 336 -1.81 -34.62 -15.87
N GLY A 337 -1.63 -33.36 -16.26
CA GLY A 337 -2.47 -32.65 -17.23
C GLY A 337 -3.86 -32.29 -16.70
N GLU A 338 -4.15 -32.55 -15.43
CA GLU A 338 -5.43 -32.23 -14.79
C GLU A 338 -5.47 -30.76 -14.35
N GLU A 339 -6.66 -30.16 -14.33
CA GLU A 339 -6.82 -28.78 -13.84
C GLU A 339 -6.41 -28.65 -12.37
N VAL A 340 -5.67 -27.58 -12.07
CA VAL A 340 -5.31 -27.23 -10.70
C VAL A 340 -6.52 -26.65 -10.00
N LEU A 341 -6.86 -27.23 -8.86
CA LEU A 341 -7.89 -26.71 -7.97
C LEU A 341 -7.28 -25.72 -6.99
N ASP A 342 -7.95 -24.60 -6.78
CA ASP A 342 -7.61 -23.68 -5.70
C ASP A 342 -8.15 -24.15 -4.35
N SER A 343 -7.88 -23.38 -3.30
CA SER A 343 -8.35 -23.68 -1.94
C SER A 343 -9.88 -23.66 -1.78
N ASN A 344 -10.62 -23.16 -2.79
CA ASN A 344 -12.08 -23.20 -2.82
C ASN A 344 -12.60 -24.47 -3.50
N GLY A 345 -11.71 -25.31 -4.06
CA GLY A 345 -12.05 -26.53 -4.78
C GLY A 345 -12.46 -26.29 -6.23
N HIS A 346 -12.16 -25.10 -6.78
CA HIS A 346 -12.51 -24.74 -8.16
C HIS A 346 -11.26 -24.72 -9.06
N SER A 347 -11.44 -25.08 -10.32
CA SER A 347 -10.40 -24.89 -11.35
C SER A 347 -10.04 -23.41 -11.43
N THR A 348 -8.75 -23.11 -11.27
CA THR A 348 -8.27 -21.74 -11.21
C THR A 348 -7.58 -21.33 -12.50
N ASN A 349 -7.76 -20.08 -12.91
CA ASN A 349 -6.94 -19.41 -13.92
C ASN A 349 -6.04 -18.34 -13.27
N GLY A 350 -6.01 -18.25 -11.94
CA GLY A 350 -5.24 -17.25 -11.21
C GLY A 350 -5.93 -15.89 -11.02
N VAL A 351 -7.19 -15.72 -11.45
CA VAL A 351 -7.94 -14.47 -11.25
C VAL A 351 -8.84 -14.55 -10.03
N TYR A 352 -8.72 -13.54 -9.17
CA TYR A 352 -9.51 -13.37 -7.96
C TYR A 352 -10.04 -11.94 -7.86
N SER A 353 -11.13 -11.73 -7.12
CA SER A 353 -11.76 -10.40 -7.03
C SER A 353 -11.11 -9.50 -5.98
N GLY A 354 -10.56 -10.09 -4.90
CA GLY A 354 -9.88 -9.39 -3.83
C GLY A 354 -8.37 -9.57 -3.92
N VAL A 355 -7.88 -10.73 -3.48
CA VAL A 355 -6.45 -11.06 -3.45
C VAL A 355 -6.18 -12.32 -4.25
N GLY A 356 -5.04 -12.40 -4.95
CA GLY A 356 -4.68 -13.60 -5.72
C GLY A 356 -4.34 -14.80 -4.82
N LYS A 357 -3.08 -14.92 -4.39
CA LYS A 357 -2.63 -15.98 -3.46
C LYS A 357 -2.38 -15.43 -2.06
N CYS A 358 -2.90 -16.11 -1.04
CA CYS A 358 -2.72 -15.77 0.35
C CYS A 358 -1.88 -16.82 1.09
N TRP A 359 -0.71 -16.40 1.55
CA TRP A 359 0.16 -17.11 2.49
C TRP A 359 0.05 -16.55 3.92
N GLY A 360 -0.32 -15.28 4.05
CA GLY A 360 -0.45 -14.54 5.30
C GLY A 360 -1.88 -14.51 5.85
N ASN A 361 -2.34 -13.34 6.30
CA ASN A 361 -3.66 -13.16 6.88
C ASN A 361 -4.47 -12.10 6.13
N VAL A 362 -5.67 -12.47 5.69
CA VAL A 362 -6.63 -11.55 5.09
C VAL A 362 -7.95 -11.64 5.87
N SER A 363 -8.45 -10.50 6.34
CA SER A 363 -9.67 -10.48 7.14
C SER A 363 -10.59 -9.28 6.93
N ASN A 364 -11.89 -9.49 7.01
CA ASN A 364 -12.90 -8.42 6.91
C ASN A 364 -12.78 -7.60 5.61
N CYS A 365 -12.55 -8.28 4.48
CA CYS A 365 -12.38 -7.63 3.18
C CYS A 365 -13.52 -8.00 2.23
N TYR A 366 -13.99 -7.03 1.45
CA TYR A 366 -15.15 -7.23 0.57
C TYR A 366 -14.84 -6.74 -0.84
N SER A 367 -15.14 -7.56 -1.84
CA SER A 367 -14.89 -7.24 -3.24
C SER A 367 -16.17 -7.29 -4.08
N LEU A 368 -16.21 -6.54 -5.18
CA LEU A 368 -17.28 -6.61 -6.16
C LEU A 368 -17.31 -8.01 -6.81
N ALA A 369 -18.49 -8.63 -6.83
CA ALA A 369 -18.73 -9.87 -7.54
C ALA A 369 -18.81 -9.62 -9.06
N TYR A 370 -18.10 -10.45 -9.82
CA TYR A 370 -18.16 -10.48 -11.28
C TYR A 370 -17.81 -11.87 -11.81
N THR A 371 -17.98 -12.06 -13.11
CA THR A 371 -17.66 -13.31 -13.80
C THR A 371 -16.46 -13.13 -14.72
N VAL A 372 -15.64 -14.17 -14.83
CA VAL A 372 -14.61 -14.30 -15.87
C VAL A 372 -14.99 -15.43 -16.81
N THR A 373 -14.47 -15.36 -18.04
CA THR A 373 -14.59 -16.44 -19.01
C THR A 373 -13.17 -16.86 -19.39
N PRO A 374 -12.63 -17.91 -18.74
CA PRO A 374 -11.35 -18.45 -19.16
C PRO A 374 -11.44 -18.93 -20.61
N TYR A 375 -10.30 -18.94 -21.30
CA TYR A 375 -10.26 -19.29 -22.72
C TYR A 375 -10.75 -20.73 -22.95
N GLN A 376 -11.68 -20.92 -23.90
CA GLN A 376 -12.36 -22.19 -24.19
C GLN A 376 -13.15 -22.81 -23.03
N GLU A 377 -13.32 -22.08 -21.93
CA GLU A 377 -14.09 -22.53 -20.76
C GLU A 377 -15.43 -21.80 -20.63
N ALA A 378 -16.31 -22.35 -19.80
CA ALA A 378 -17.54 -21.67 -19.42
C ALA A 378 -17.26 -20.47 -18.51
N SER A 379 -18.10 -19.43 -18.60
CA SER A 379 -18.04 -18.30 -17.66
C SER A 379 -18.32 -18.77 -16.23
N ARG A 380 -17.54 -18.29 -15.26
CA ARG A 380 -17.71 -18.59 -13.84
C ARG A 380 -17.59 -17.35 -12.97
N ALA A 381 -18.20 -17.40 -11.80
CA ALA A 381 -18.00 -16.39 -10.76
C ALA A 381 -16.55 -16.45 -10.26
N VAL A 382 -16.04 -15.28 -9.86
CA VAL A 382 -14.70 -15.15 -9.28
C VAL A 382 -14.79 -15.21 -7.76
N ASP A 383 -13.94 -16.03 -7.13
CA ASP A 383 -13.82 -16.10 -5.68
C ASP A 383 -13.12 -14.85 -5.10
N PHE A 384 -13.20 -14.64 -3.79
CA PHE A 384 -12.51 -13.50 -3.16
C PHE A 384 -10.98 -13.61 -3.30
N GLY A 385 -10.46 -14.82 -3.09
CA GLY A 385 -9.06 -15.17 -3.16
C GLY A 385 -8.86 -16.65 -2.89
N GLN A 386 -7.60 -17.10 -2.84
CA GLN A 386 -7.25 -18.45 -2.43
C GLN A 386 -6.11 -18.47 -1.42
N THR A 387 -6.09 -19.45 -0.53
CA THR A 387 -4.93 -19.75 0.32
C THR A 387 -3.92 -20.62 -0.42
N HIS A 388 -2.71 -20.74 0.10
CA HIS A 388 -1.74 -21.68 -0.44
C HIS A 388 -2.14 -23.13 -0.14
N VAL A 389 -2.11 -23.96 -1.18
CA VAL A 389 -2.37 -25.40 -1.13
C VAL A 389 -1.07 -26.12 -1.43
N GLY A 390 -0.48 -26.77 -0.43
CA GLY A 390 0.85 -27.39 -0.54
C GLY A 390 0.92 -28.48 -1.61
N GLU A 391 -0.18 -29.18 -1.84
CA GLU A 391 -0.29 -30.23 -2.87
C GLU A 391 -0.10 -29.70 -4.29
N ASN A 392 -0.40 -28.41 -4.55
CA ASN A 392 -0.18 -27.77 -5.85
C ASN A 392 1.32 -27.49 -6.09
N LYS A 393 2.17 -27.64 -5.06
CA LYS A 393 3.63 -27.51 -5.15
C LYS A 393 4.34 -28.67 -4.44
N PRO A 394 4.18 -29.93 -4.91
CA PRO A 394 4.66 -31.10 -4.16
C PRO A 394 6.18 -31.15 -4.01
N ALA A 395 6.94 -30.54 -4.93
CA ALA A 395 8.40 -30.45 -4.88
C ALA A 395 8.92 -29.41 -3.88
N SER A 396 8.08 -28.49 -3.40
CA SER A 396 8.47 -27.43 -2.46
C SER A 396 8.56 -27.91 -1.00
N GLY A 397 7.88 -29.01 -0.67
CA GLY A 397 7.71 -29.46 0.71
C GLY A 397 6.80 -28.55 1.56
N GLN A 398 6.11 -27.60 0.95
CA GLN A 398 5.23 -26.66 1.64
C GLN A 398 3.91 -27.32 2.06
N THR A 399 3.40 -26.93 3.22
CA THR A 399 2.07 -27.30 3.71
C THR A 399 1.06 -26.22 3.37
N ASN A 400 -0.24 -26.50 3.49
CA ASN A 400 -1.26 -25.46 3.36
C ASN A 400 -0.97 -24.28 4.31
N MET A 401 -1.07 -23.07 3.78
CA MET A 401 -0.72 -21.82 4.47
C MET A 401 -1.69 -20.71 4.09
N GLY A 402 -1.78 -19.69 4.95
CA GLY A 402 -2.64 -18.54 4.74
C GLY A 402 -4.02 -18.68 5.39
N VAL A 403 -4.62 -17.53 5.70
CA VAL A 403 -5.95 -17.44 6.29
C VAL A 403 -6.72 -16.34 5.57
N ILE A 404 -7.89 -16.68 5.03
CA ILE A 404 -8.88 -15.73 4.52
C ILE A 404 -10.13 -15.88 5.40
N SER A 405 -10.50 -14.83 6.12
CA SER A 405 -11.57 -14.90 7.13
C SER A 405 -12.52 -13.70 7.06
N ASN A 406 -13.82 -13.96 7.04
CA ASN A 406 -14.82 -12.91 6.82
C ASN A 406 -14.52 -12.06 5.57
N CYS A 407 -14.14 -12.71 4.47
CA CYS A 407 -13.92 -12.07 3.19
C CYS A 407 -14.87 -12.63 2.14
N LEU A 408 -15.56 -11.75 1.42
CA LEU A 408 -16.65 -12.14 0.53
C LEU A 408 -16.65 -11.33 -0.75
N THR A 409 -17.11 -11.96 -1.83
CA THR A 409 -17.55 -11.26 -3.04
C THR A 409 -19.01 -10.85 -2.88
N LYS A 410 -19.33 -9.62 -3.29
CA LYS A 410 -20.62 -8.98 -3.06
C LYS A 410 -21.05 -8.20 -4.29
N THR A 411 -22.35 -8.19 -4.58
CA THR A 411 -22.89 -7.28 -5.60
C THR A 411 -22.68 -5.83 -5.19
N GLU A 412 -22.76 -4.90 -6.15
CA GLU A 412 -22.62 -3.47 -5.83
C GLU A 412 -23.67 -2.98 -4.81
N GLU A 413 -24.87 -3.55 -4.84
CA GLU A 413 -25.94 -3.22 -3.88
C GLU A 413 -25.65 -3.78 -2.49
N GLU A 414 -25.15 -5.01 -2.38
CA GLU A 414 -24.74 -5.55 -1.08
C GLU A 414 -23.55 -4.81 -0.47
N LEU A 415 -22.64 -4.26 -1.28
CA LEU A 415 -21.55 -3.40 -0.79
C LEU A 415 -22.04 -2.05 -0.26
N LYS A 416 -23.32 -1.68 -0.48
CA LYS A 416 -23.96 -0.49 0.08
C LYS A 416 -24.73 -0.79 1.38
N ASP A 417 -24.83 -2.06 1.77
CA ASP A 417 -25.46 -2.47 3.03
C ASP A 417 -24.50 -2.21 4.20
N SER A 418 -24.90 -1.30 5.07
CA SER A 418 -24.10 -0.89 6.24
C SER A 418 -23.85 -2.04 7.23
N SER A 419 -24.70 -3.05 7.28
CA SER A 419 -24.57 -4.20 8.18
C SER A 419 -23.39 -5.11 7.85
N LEU A 420 -22.84 -5.02 6.63
CA LEU A 420 -21.63 -5.74 6.22
C LEU A 420 -20.37 -5.26 6.97
N TYR A 421 -20.42 -4.03 7.49
CA TYR A 421 -19.25 -3.31 8.01
C TYR A 421 -19.28 -3.11 9.53
N THR A 422 -20.04 -3.94 10.28
CA THR A 422 -20.15 -3.81 11.74
C THR A 422 -18.83 -3.96 12.50
N ASN A 423 -17.84 -4.62 11.88
CA ASN A 423 -16.51 -4.82 12.45
C ASN A 423 -15.53 -3.68 12.09
N PHE A 424 -15.94 -2.72 11.26
CA PHE A 424 -15.08 -1.60 10.85
C PHE A 424 -15.10 -0.51 11.91
N ASP A 425 -13.94 0.09 12.18
CA ASP A 425 -13.83 1.17 13.15
C ASP A 425 -14.50 2.45 12.62
N THR A 426 -15.62 2.81 13.24
CA THR A 426 -16.37 4.02 12.90
C THR A 426 -15.62 5.32 13.20
N SER A 427 -14.50 5.31 13.93
CA SER A 427 -13.61 6.47 14.05
C SER A 427 -12.87 6.75 12.73
N ILE A 428 -12.63 5.72 11.92
CA ILE A 428 -11.92 5.78 10.63
C ILE A 428 -12.91 5.80 9.47
N TRP A 429 -13.98 5.00 9.55
CA TRP A 429 -14.92 4.79 8.46
C TRP A 429 -16.21 5.59 8.63
N ASN A 430 -16.65 6.23 7.55
CA ASN A 430 -18.00 6.76 7.41
C ASN A 430 -18.87 5.68 6.74
N ILE A 431 -19.70 5.00 7.54
CA ILE A 431 -20.57 3.90 7.13
C ILE A 431 -22.01 4.40 7.13
N LYS A 432 -22.68 4.35 5.98
CA LYS A 432 -24.06 4.79 5.80
C LYS A 432 -24.77 3.83 4.84
N ASP A 433 -25.99 3.45 5.20
CA ASP A 433 -26.80 2.56 4.36
C ASP A 433 -27.10 3.19 3.00
N GLY A 434 -27.05 2.38 1.93
CA GLY A 434 -27.19 2.83 0.55
C GLY A 434 -25.94 3.48 -0.04
N GLN A 435 -24.81 3.49 0.69
CA GLN A 435 -23.53 4.02 0.22
C GLN A 435 -22.40 3.04 0.50
N ILE A 436 -21.47 2.88 -0.46
CA ILE A 436 -20.22 2.17 -0.19
C ILE A 436 -19.46 3.00 0.88
N PRO A 437 -18.95 2.38 1.95
CA PRO A 437 -18.22 3.08 2.98
C PRO A 437 -17.07 3.94 2.43
N ASN A 438 -16.81 5.07 3.08
CA ASN A 438 -15.67 5.91 2.75
C ASN A 438 -14.81 6.17 4.00
N ILE A 439 -13.54 6.48 3.79
CA ILE A 439 -12.60 6.79 4.86
C ILE A 439 -12.80 8.27 5.24
N LYS A 440 -12.78 8.57 6.54
CA LYS A 440 -12.86 9.95 7.05
C LYS A 440 -11.53 10.64 6.85
N GLY A 441 -11.55 11.96 6.62
CA GLY A 441 -10.36 12.78 6.83
C GLY A 441 -9.98 12.70 8.30
N ILE A 442 -8.81 12.15 8.61
CA ILE A 442 -8.47 11.76 9.99
C ILE A 442 -7.78 12.92 10.72
N TYR A 443 -7.06 13.79 10.01
CA TYR A 443 -6.11 14.72 10.64
C TYR A 443 -6.47 16.20 10.48
N LEU A 444 -7.14 16.61 9.40
CA LEU A 444 -7.28 18.03 9.05
C LEU A 444 -8.67 18.57 9.38
N THR A 445 -8.75 19.43 10.39
CA THR A 445 -9.82 20.42 10.55
C THR A 445 -9.32 21.75 10.00
N LYS A 446 -10.12 22.39 9.13
CA LYS A 446 -9.89 23.77 8.69
C LYS A 446 -10.24 24.76 9.78
#